data_AF-A0A554KUF3-F1
#
_entry.id   AF-A0A554KUF3-F1
#
_cell.length_a   1.000
_cell.length_b   1.000
_cell.length_c   1.000
_cell.angle_alpha   90.00
_cell.angle_beta   90.00
_cell.angle_gamma   90.00
#
_symmetry.space_group_name_H-M   'P 1'
#
loop_
_entity.id
_entity.type
_entity.pdbx_description
1 polymer ?
#
loop_
_entity_poly.entity_id
_entity_poly.type
_entity_poly.pdbx_seq_one_letter_code
_entity_poly.pdbx_strand_id
1 'polypeptide(L)' 'MPKIAKVKMTANQVGVALDILRDWNQDPKRKGLIKIIAETLDKFVWIQASSDITEELWNEFCAQVEIQGPVTWH' A
#
# COMPACT_ATOMS: atom_id res chain seq x y z
N MET A 1 -6.49 15.60 1.43
CA MET A 1 -7.38 14.55 0.87
C MET A 1 -6.56 13.28 0.74
N PRO A 2 -7.10 12.10 1.10
CA PRO A 2 -6.38 10.83 0.93
C PRO A 2 -6.13 10.56 -0.55
N LYS A 3 -4.96 10.02 -0.88
CA LYS A 3 -4.54 9.72 -2.26
C LYS A 3 -4.84 8.26 -2.57
N ILE A 4 -5.29 7.95 -3.78
CA ILE A 4 -5.54 6.57 -4.19
C ILE A 4 -4.47 6.16 -5.19
N ALA A 5 -3.74 5.09 -4.89
CA ALA A 5 -2.77 4.47 -5.77
C ALA A 5 -3.36 3.19 -6.38
N LYS A 6 -3.24 3.04 -7.70
CA LYS A 6 -3.49 1.76 -8.38
C LYS A 6 -2.16 1.05 -8.58
N VAL A 7 -2.00 -0.13 -7.99
CA VAL A 7 -0.74 -0.88 -7.99
C VAL A 7 -0.94 -2.29 -8.52
N LYS A 8 -0.03 -2.77 -9.36
CA LYS A 8 -0.02 -4.17 -9.80
C LYS A 8 0.70 -5.03 -8.77
N MET A 9 0.03 -6.07 -8.27
CA MET A 9 0.57 -6.98 -7.26
C MET A 9 0.19 -8.43 -7.60
N THR A 10 1.12 -9.36 -7.45
CA THR A 10 0.82 -10.80 -7.44
C THR A 10 0.11 -11.19 -6.15
N ALA A 11 -0.57 -12.34 -6.11
CA ALA A 11 -1.24 -12.84 -4.91
C ALA A 11 -0.28 -12.95 -3.69
N ASN A 12 0.98 -13.34 -3.92
CA ASN A 12 2.00 -13.36 -2.87
C ASN A 12 2.28 -11.95 -2.32
N GLN A 13 2.42 -10.97 -3.20
CA GLN A 13 2.63 -9.56 -2.81
C GLN A 13 1.43 -8.97 -2.07
N VAL A 14 0.20 -9.38 -2.42
CA VAL A 14 -1.00 -8.99 -1.64
C VAL A 14 -0.91 -9.53 -0.22
N GLY A 15 -0.53 -10.80 -0.06
CA GLY A 15 -0.31 -11.40 1.26
C GLY A 15 0.74 -10.65 2.08
N VAL A 16 1.90 -10.38 1.48
CA VAL A 16 2.98 -9.61 2.11
C VAL A 16 2.51 -8.20 2.50
N ALA A 17 1.80 -7.50 1.60
CA ALA A 17 1.25 -6.18 1.88
C ALA A 17 0.28 -6.20 3.07
N LEU A 18 -0.60 -7.20 3.16
CA LEU A 18 -1.53 -7.34 4.27
C LEU A 18 -0.82 -7.57 5.61
N ASP A 19 0.23 -8.40 5.63
CA ASP A 19 1.03 -8.64 6.82
C ASP A 19 1.75 -7.38 7.29
N ILE A 20 2.40 -6.64 6.37
CA ILE A 20 3.05 -5.36 6.70
C ILE A 20 2.04 -4.35 7.25
N LEU A 21 0.86 -4.23 6.62
CA LEU A 21 -0.18 -3.31 7.08
C LEU A 21 -0.76 -3.72 8.43
N ARG A 22 -0.81 -5.02 8.75
CA ARG A 22 -1.21 -5.51 10.07
C ARG A 22 -0.20 -5.06 11.13
N ASP A 23 1.09 -5.19 10.84
CA ASP A 23 2.17 -4.80 11.76
C ASP A 23 2.21 -3.27 11.93
N TRP A 24 2.08 -2.52 10.84
CA TRP A 24 2.01 -1.05 10.88
C TRP A 24 0.81 -0.54 11.67
N ASN A 25 -0.32 -1.26 11.66
CA ASN A 25 -1.48 -0.88 12.47
C ASN A 25 -1.28 -1.08 13.98
N GLN A 26 -0.23 -1.80 14.41
CA GLN A 26 0.18 -1.87 15.81
C GLN A 26 1.02 -0.66 16.24
N ASP A 27 1.66 0.04 15.29
CA ASP A 27 2.41 1.28 15.57
C ASP A 27 1.49 2.51 15.44
N PRO A 28 1.24 3.27 16.53
CA PRO A 28 0.42 4.48 16.49
C PRO A 28 0.86 5.52 15.46
N LYS A 29 2.15 5.55 15.08
CA LYS A 29 2.69 6.49 14.09
C LYS A 29 2.41 6.07 12.65
N ARG A 30 2.17 4.79 12.41
CA ARG A 30 1.98 4.22 11.06
C ARG A 30 0.53 3.78 10.81
N LYS A 31 -0.24 3.60 11.87
CA LYS A 31 -1.64 3.18 11.84
C LYS A 31 -2.48 4.07 10.92
N GLY A 32 -3.16 3.45 9.97
CA GLY A 32 -4.08 4.13 9.05
C GLY A 32 -3.40 4.98 7.96
N LEU A 33 -2.07 4.98 7.86
CA LEU A 33 -1.37 5.69 6.78
C LEU A 33 -1.61 5.05 5.41
N ILE A 34 -1.75 3.73 5.36
CA ILE A 34 -1.99 2.96 4.15
C ILE A 34 -3.13 1.97 4.41
N LYS A 35 -4.02 1.80 3.43
CA LYS A 35 -5.10 0.82 3.47
C LYS A 35 -5.35 0.24 2.08
N ILE A 36 -5.49 -1.07 1.99
CA ILE A 36 -6.01 -1.72 0.78
C ILE A 36 -7.54 -1.57 0.77
N ILE A 37 -8.08 -1.00 -0.30
CA ILE A 37 -9.53 -0.70 -0.42
C ILE A 37 -10.25 -1.54 -1.48
N ALA A 38 -9.53 -2.11 -2.44
CA ALA A 38 -10.07 -3.08 -3.38
C ALA A 38 -8.96 -3.93 -3.99
N GLU A 39 -9.29 -5.18 -4.31
CA GLU A 39 -8.49 -6.09 -5.13
C GLU A 39 -9.29 -6.45 -6.38
N THR A 40 -8.64 -6.45 -7.53
CA THR A 40 -9.24 -6.84 -8.81
C THR A 40 -8.77 -8.22 -9.22
N LEU A 41 -9.61 -8.96 -9.96
CA LEU A 41 -9.25 -10.26 -10.54
C LEU A 41 -8.00 -10.18 -11.45
N ASP A 42 -7.73 -8.99 -12.00
CA ASP A 42 -6.61 -8.70 -12.89
C ASP A 42 -5.29 -8.35 -12.17
N LYS A 43 -5.16 -8.70 -10.87
CA LYS A 43 -3.93 -8.50 -10.08
C LYS A 43 -3.58 -7.02 -9.85
N PHE A 44 -4.58 -6.14 -9.88
CA PHE A 44 -4.43 -4.76 -9.39
C PHE A 44 -5.05 -4.61 -8.02
N VAL A 45 -4.34 -3.91 -7.14
CA VAL A 45 -4.77 -3.52 -5.81
C VAL A 45 -4.89 -2.01 -5.77
N TRP A 46 -6.01 -1.54 -5.24
CA TRP A 46 -6.24 -0.14 -4.95
C TRP A 46 -5.86 0.14 -3.51
N ILE A 47 -4.94 1.07 -3.34
CA ILE A 47 -4.37 1.43 -2.06
C ILE A 47 -4.73 2.88 -1.78
N GLN A 48 -5.39 3.11 -0.65
CA GLN A 48 -5.61 4.44 -0.11
C GLN A 48 -4.44 4.79 0.81
N ALA A 49 -3.83 5.94 0.56
CA ALA A 49 -2.83 6.52 1.44
C ALA A 49 -3.36 7.80 2.10
N SER A 50 -3.07 7.97 3.39
CA SER A 50 -3.40 9.18 4.15
C SER A 50 -2.73 10.42 3.55
N SER A 51 -3.24 11.61 3.82
CA SER A 51 -2.55 12.87 3.50
C SER A 51 -1.20 13.00 4.18
N ASP A 52 -1.03 12.31 5.31
CA ASP A 52 0.14 12.46 6.18
C ASP A 52 1.25 11.45 5.83
N ILE A 53 1.03 10.63 4.80
CA ILE A 53 2.06 9.70 4.33
C ILE A 53 3.21 10.48 3.70
N THR A 54 4.43 10.17 4.14
CA THR A 54 5.64 10.69 3.53
C THR A 54 6.04 9.83 2.33
N GLU A 55 6.77 10.42 1.39
CA GLU A 55 7.34 9.67 0.26
C GLU A 55 8.27 8.54 0.75
N GLU A 56 9.01 8.79 1.83
CA GLU A 56 9.90 7.81 2.45
C GLU A 56 9.13 6.59 2.98
N LEU A 57 8.04 6.79 3.71
CA LEU A 57 7.19 5.69 4.20
C LEU A 57 6.50 4.95 3.05
N TRP A 58 6.03 5.69 2.03
CA TRP A 58 5.46 5.07 0.84
C TRP A 58 6.49 4.17 0.13
N ASN A 59 7.72 4.66 -0.03
CA ASN A 59 8.80 3.90 -0.65
C ASN A 59 9.24 2.71 0.21
N GLU A 60 9.25 2.86 1.54
CA GLU A 60 9.49 1.77 2.49
C GLU A 60 8.48 0.64 2.30
N PHE A 61 7.18 0.98 2.25
CA PHE A 61 6.11 0.00 1.98
C PHE A 61 6.29 -0.66 0.61
N CYS A 62 6.54 0.13 -0.44
CA CYS A 62 6.74 -0.40 -1.79
C CYS A 62 7.93 -1.36 -1.88
N ALA A 63 9.03 -1.04 -1.19
CA ALA A 63 10.22 -1.88 -1.16
C ALA A 63 9.97 -3.20 -0.43
N GLN A 64 9.29 -3.19 0.71
CA GLN A 64 8.97 -4.41 1.46
C GLN A 64 8.01 -5.34 0.70
N VAL A 65 7.08 -4.78 -0.09
CA VAL A 65 6.15 -5.55 -0.94
C VAL A 65 6.77 -5.91 -2.30
N GLU A 66 7.97 -5.40 -2.60
CA GLU A 66 8.65 -5.56 -3.90
C GLU A 66 7.79 -5.09 -5.08
N ILE A 67 7.06 -3.98 -4.92
CA ILE A 67 6.21 -3.42 -5.97
C ILE A 67 7.08 -2.98 -7.15
N GLN A 68 6.93 -3.64 -8.30
CA GLN A 68 7.65 -3.28 -9.52
C GLN A 68 6.76 -2.48 -10.47
N GLY A 69 7.22 -1.27 -10.82
CA GLY A 69 6.59 -0.42 -11.83
C GLY A 69 6.05 0.91 -11.28
N PRO A 70 5.57 1.80 -12.18
CA PRO A 70 5.12 3.12 -11.79
C PRO A 70 3.83 3.05 -10.96
N VAL A 71 3.82 3.72 -9.82
CA VAL A 71 2.61 3.96 -9.02
C VAL A 71 1.82 5.07 -9.69
N THR A 72 0.58 4.78 -10.10
CA THR A 72 -0.32 5.81 -10.63
C THR A 72 -1.22 6.32 -9.52
N TRP A 73 -1.12 7.62 -9.21
CA TRP A 73 -1.95 8.31 -8.22
C TRP A 73 -3.19 8.89 -8.89
N HIS A 74 -4.34 8.76 -8.22
CA HIS A 74 -5.66 9.24 -8.63
C HIS A 74 -6.29 10.10 -7.54
#